data_AF-A0A673A1Y8-F1
#
_entry.id   AF-A0A673A1Y8-F1
#
_cell.length_a   1.000
_cell.length_b   1.000
_cell.length_c   1.000
_cell.angle_alpha   90.00
_cell.angle_beta   90.00
_cell.angle_gamma   90.00
#
_symmetry.space_group_name_H-M   'P 1'
#
loop_
_entity.id
_entity.type
_entity.pdbx_description
1 polymer ?
#
loop_
_entity_poly.entity_id
_entity_poly.type
_entity_poly.pdbx_seq_one_letter_code
_entity_poly.pdbx_strand_id
1 'polypeptide(L)'
;SNGPGVLVRRARKLAQQYFLVYQEPIPTGQLVQRVASVMQEYTQSGGVRPFGVSLLIAGWDEDHPYLFQSDPSGAYFAWKATAMGKNYVNGKTFLEKRYNNDLELEDAIHTAILTLKESFEGQMTEENIEVGICNEAGFKRLTPAEVKDYLAAIA
;
A
#
# COMPACT_ATOMS: atom_id res chain seq x y z
N SER A 1 22.01 -1.87 -3.13
CA SER A 1 21.25 -0.59 -3.10
C SER A 1 20.09 -0.73 -2.11
N ASN A 2 19.74 0.35 -1.40
CA ASN A 2 18.61 0.38 -0.45
C ASN A 2 17.28 0.54 -1.20
N GLY A 3 16.96 -0.47 -2.01
CA GLY A 3 15.73 -0.53 -2.81
C GLY A 3 14.55 -1.15 -2.04
N PRO A 4 13.34 -1.12 -2.63
CA PRO A 4 12.11 -1.57 -1.97
C PRO A 4 12.17 -3.04 -1.53
N GLY A 5 12.87 -3.90 -2.27
CA GLY A 5 13.04 -5.32 -1.91
C GLY A 5 13.77 -5.55 -0.58
N VAL A 6 14.59 -4.60 -0.10
CA VAL A 6 15.22 -4.70 1.22
C VAL A 6 14.18 -4.50 2.32
N LEU A 7 13.32 -3.48 2.19
CA LEU A 7 12.25 -3.21 3.15
C LEU A 7 11.23 -4.35 3.20
N VAL A 8 10.85 -4.91 2.04
CA VAL A 8 9.96 -6.09 1.99
C VAL A 8 10.55 -7.27 2.76
N ARG A 9 11.84 -7.58 2.56
CA ARG A 9 12.51 -8.67 3.31
C ARG A 9 12.57 -8.38 4.82
N ARG A 10 12.83 -7.13 5.21
CA ARG A 10 12.85 -6.72 6.61
C ARG A 10 11.47 -6.83 7.25
N ALA A 11 10.43 -6.33 6.58
CA ALA A 11 9.03 -6.45 7.01
C ALA A 11 8.62 -7.92 7.22
N ARG A 12 8.91 -8.79 6.24
CA ARG A 12 8.66 -10.24 6.38
C ARG A 12 9.38 -10.84 7.59
N LYS A 13 10.65 -10.49 7.80
CA LYS A 13 11.41 -10.98 8.96
C LYS A 13 10.79 -10.49 10.28
N LEU A 14 10.41 -9.21 10.36
CA LEU A 14 9.77 -8.63 11.54
C LEU A 14 8.45 -9.32 11.87
N ALA A 15 7.62 -9.60 10.85
CA ALA A 15 6.36 -10.33 11.01
C ALA A 15 6.58 -11.77 11.53
N GLN A 16 7.54 -12.50 10.97
CA GLN A 16 7.88 -13.85 11.42
C GLN A 16 8.43 -13.86 12.85
N GLN A 17 9.29 -12.89 13.19
CA GLN A 17 9.81 -12.75 14.56
C GLN A 17 8.70 -12.45 15.57
N TYR A 18 7.72 -11.62 15.20
CA TYR A 18 6.54 -11.36 16.03
C TYR A 18 5.76 -12.65 16.27
N PHE A 19 5.42 -13.36 15.18
CA PHE A 19 4.65 -14.61 15.27
C PHE A 19 5.35 -15.67 16.12
N LEU A 20 6.67 -15.81 16.02
CA LEU A 20 7.41 -16.78 16.85
C LEU A 20 7.29 -16.50 18.36
N VAL A 21 7.18 -15.23 18.75
CA VAL A 21 7.11 -14.82 20.16
C VAL A 21 5.67 -14.86 20.68
N TYR A 22 4.73 -14.27 19.93
CA TYR A 22 3.36 -14.05 20.39
C TYR A 22 2.38 -15.12 19.91
N GLN A 23 2.79 -15.96 18.95
CA GLN A 23 1.95 -17.00 18.32
C GLN A 23 0.67 -16.46 17.67
N GLU A 24 0.70 -15.20 17.24
CA GLU A 24 -0.39 -14.52 16.53
C GLU A 24 0.18 -13.67 15.37
N PRO A 25 -0.58 -13.43 14.30
CA PRO A 25 -0.17 -12.51 13.24
C PRO A 25 0.13 -11.11 13.79
N ILE A 26 1.17 -10.46 13.27
CA ILE A 26 1.50 -9.09 13.67
C ILE A 26 0.39 -8.13 13.23
N PRO A 27 -0.16 -7.27 14.12
CA PRO A 27 -1.08 -6.23 13.71
C PRO A 27 -0.43 -5.26 12.71
N THR A 28 -1.18 -4.80 11.72
CA THR A 28 -0.70 -3.92 10.64
C THR A 28 -0.02 -2.68 11.19
N GLY A 29 -0.62 -2.02 12.19
CA GLY A 29 -0.05 -0.85 12.84
C GLY A 29 1.32 -1.12 13.49
N GLN A 30 1.51 -2.29 14.11
CA GLN A 30 2.79 -2.69 14.69
C GLN A 30 3.84 -2.98 13.61
N LEU A 31 3.44 -3.62 12.51
CA LEU A 31 4.36 -3.86 11.39
C LEU A 31 4.85 -2.53 10.80
N VAL A 32 3.94 -1.58 10.57
CA VAL A 32 4.25 -0.24 10.06
C VAL A 32 5.23 0.47 10.99
N GLN A 33 4.95 0.49 12.29
CA GLN A 33 5.83 1.13 13.27
C GLN A 33 7.26 0.56 13.21
N ARG A 34 7.40 -0.77 13.18
CA ARG A 34 8.73 -1.43 13.13
C ARG A 34 9.45 -1.17 11.81
N VAL A 35 8.73 -1.17 10.69
CA VAL A 35 9.31 -0.84 9.37
C VAL A 35 9.76 0.61 9.33
N ALA A 36 8.96 1.54 9.87
CA ALA A 36 9.28 2.95 9.96
C ALA A 36 10.53 3.20 10.82
N SER A 37 10.69 2.49 11.95
CA SER A 37 11.92 2.52 12.76
C SER A 37 13.14 2.06 11.97
N VAL A 38 13.03 0.98 11.18
CA VAL A 38 14.12 0.53 10.30
C VAL A 38 14.47 1.60 9.26
N MET A 39 13.48 2.30 8.70
CA MET A 39 13.74 3.40 7.76
C MET A 39 14.46 4.57 8.46
N GLN A 40 14.01 4.94 9.65
CA GLN A 40 14.60 6.01 10.47
C GLN A 40 16.06 5.71 10.84
N GLU A 41 16.40 4.48 11.23
CA GLU A 41 17.78 4.08 11.57
C GLU A 41 18.77 4.40 10.43
N TYR A 42 18.34 4.22 9.18
CA TYR A 42 19.15 4.52 8.00
C TYR A 42 19.28 6.02 7.70
N THR A 43 18.48 6.88 8.34
CA THR A 43 18.64 8.34 8.27
C THR A 43 19.65 8.88 9.28
N GLN A 44 19.79 8.20 10.43
CA GLN A 44 20.66 8.62 11.53
C GLN A 44 22.03 7.92 11.52
N SER A 45 22.12 6.75 10.89
CA SER A 45 23.36 5.99 10.80
C SER A 45 24.32 6.61 9.79
N GLY A 46 25.54 6.96 10.24
CA GLY A 46 26.61 7.42 9.37
C GLY A 46 27.08 6.32 8.40
N GLY A 47 27.39 6.68 7.15
CA GLY A 47 27.94 5.76 6.15
C GLY A 47 26.92 4.87 5.42
N VAL A 48 25.63 4.97 5.75
CA VAL A 48 24.55 4.34 4.98
C VAL A 48 23.69 5.39 4.29
N ARG A 49 23.11 5.04 3.14
CA ARG A 49 22.17 5.93 2.45
C ARG A 49 20.75 5.69 2.99
N PRO A 50 19.94 6.73 3.22
CA PRO A 50 18.52 6.55 3.50
C PRO A 50 17.80 5.76 2.39
N PHE A 51 16.66 5.16 2.73
CA PHE A 51 15.79 4.55 1.73
C PHE A 51 15.18 5.63 0.83
N GLY A 52 15.20 5.43 -0.48
CA GLY A 52 14.60 6.37 -1.45
C GLY A 52 13.17 6.02 -1.84
N VAL A 53 12.42 5.34 -0.96
CA VAL A 53 11.08 4.82 -1.26
C VAL A 53 10.11 5.14 -0.13
N SER A 54 8.88 5.49 -0.49
CA SER A 54 7.72 5.45 0.42
C SER A 54 6.97 4.13 0.22
N LEU A 55 6.32 3.65 1.27
CA LEU A 55 5.51 2.43 1.26
C LEU A 55 4.05 2.76 1.51
N LEU A 56 3.14 2.09 0.79
CA LEU A 56 1.76 1.90 1.24
C LEU A 56 1.66 0.48 1.79
N ILE A 57 1.13 0.37 3.00
CA ILE A 57 0.98 -0.88 3.73
C ILE A 57 -0.51 -1.00 4.05
N ALA A 58 -1.15 -2.00 3.45
CA ALA A 58 -2.53 -2.36 3.72
C ALA A 58 -2.59 -3.63 4.56
N GLY A 59 -3.61 -3.73 5.41
CA GLY A 59 -3.88 -4.93 6.18
C GLY A 59 -5.31 -4.95 6.70
N TRP A 60 -5.68 -6.07 7.31
CA TRP A 60 -6.98 -6.31 7.90
C TRP A 60 -6.77 -6.90 9.28
N ASP A 61 -7.13 -6.16 10.32
CA ASP A 61 -6.99 -6.59 11.71
C ASP A 61 -8.29 -6.29 12.46
N GLU A 62 -8.69 -7.16 13.38
CA GLU A 62 -9.87 -6.97 14.26
C GLU A 62 -11.14 -6.54 13.49
N ASP A 63 -11.41 -7.17 12.34
CA ASP A 63 -12.55 -6.86 11.45
C ASP A 63 -12.55 -5.45 10.84
N HIS A 64 -11.39 -4.79 10.79
CA HIS A 64 -11.23 -3.46 10.21
C HIS A 64 -10.09 -3.41 9.18
N PRO A 65 -10.29 -2.73 8.03
CA PRO A 65 -9.22 -2.45 7.09
C PRO A 65 -8.32 -1.32 7.59
N TYR A 66 -7.01 -1.47 7.36
CA TYR A 66 -6.01 -0.45 7.64
C TYR A 66 -5.21 -0.10 6.39
N LEU A 67 -4.95 1.18 6.20
CA LEU A 67 -4.05 1.70 5.17
C LEU A 67 -3.08 2.70 5.80
N PHE A 68 -1.79 2.40 5.70
CA PHE A 68 -0.72 3.25 6.20
C PHE A 68 0.22 3.67 5.07
N GLN A 69 0.70 4.91 5.12
CA GLN A 69 1.84 5.38 4.35
C GLN A 69 3.05 5.48 5.27
N SER A 70 4.21 5.00 4.84
CA SER A 70 5.50 5.21 5.52
C SER A 70 6.49 5.89 4.57
N ASP A 71 7.11 6.97 5.02
CA ASP A 71 8.05 7.77 4.23
C ASP A 71 9.52 7.50 4.61
N PRO A 72 10.50 7.81 3.72
CA PRO A 72 11.94 7.68 3.95
C PRO A 72 12.47 8.19 5.28
N SER A 73 11.82 9.20 5.88
CA SER A 73 12.19 9.80 7.16
C SER A 73 11.91 8.88 8.36
N GLY A 74 11.13 7.81 8.17
CA GLY A 74 10.54 7.01 9.26
C GLY A 74 9.23 7.58 9.80
N ALA A 75 8.70 8.65 9.20
CA ALA A 75 7.33 9.08 9.49
C ALA A 75 6.32 8.11 8.86
N TYR A 76 5.21 7.85 9.56
CA TYR A 76 4.10 7.08 9.00
C TYR A 76 2.75 7.70 9.39
N PHE A 77 1.75 7.50 8.53
CA PHE A 77 0.42 8.11 8.62
C PHE A 77 -0.65 7.09 8.24
N ALA A 78 -1.76 7.07 8.98
CA ALA A 78 -2.95 6.32 8.61
C ALA A 78 -3.78 7.11 7.61
N TRP A 79 -4.33 6.44 6.60
CA TRP A 79 -5.15 7.04 5.54
C TRP A 79 -6.44 6.26 5.34
N LYS A 80 -7.50 6.98 4.98
CA LYS A 80 -8.73 6.38 4.45
C LYS A 80 -8.60 6.06 2.96
N ALA A 81 -8.00 6.98 2.23
CA ALA A 81 -7.56 6.82 0.84
C ALA A 81 -6.37 7.76 0.61
N THR A 82 -5.41 7.36 -0.21
CA THR A 82 -4.24 8.20 -0.55
C THR A 82 -3.65 7.79 -1.89
N ALA A 83 -2.86 8.68 -2.49
CA ALA A 83 -2.09 8.45 -3.70
C ALA A 83 -0.63 8.87 -3.49
N MET A 84 0.30 8.17 -4.16
CA MET A 84 1.74 8.47 -4.16
C MET A 84 2.30 8.39 -5.58
N GLY A 85 3.48 8.97 -5.80
CA GLY A 85 4.15 8.95 -7.10
C GLY A 85 3.86 10.17 -7.97
N LYS A 86 3.97 10.01 -9.30
CA LYS A 86 3.73 11.09 -10.26
C LYS A 86 2.28 11.57 -10.14
N ASN A 87 2.09 12.89 -10.15
CA ASN A 87 0.75 13.52 -10.12
C ASN A 87 -0.10 13.20 -8.86
N TYR A 88 0.52 12.82 -7.74
CA TYR A 88 -0.21 12.40 -6.53
C TYR A 88 -1.16 13.47 -5.97
N VAL A 89 -0.87 14.76 -6.15
CA VAL A 89 -1.73 15.87 -5.68
C VAL A 89 -3.11 15.82 -6.35
N ASN A 90 -3.13 15.60 -7.67
CA ASN A 90 -4.36 15.45 -8.43
C ASN A 90 -5.05 14.13 -8.08
N GLY A 91 -4.30 13.03 -7.90
CA GLY A 91 -4.84 11.75 -7.46
C GLY A 91 -5.54 11.84 -6.09
N LYS A 92 -4.94 12.53 -5.11
CA LYS A 92 -5.55 12.79 -3.81
C LYS A 92 -6.83 13.62 -3.94
N THR A 93 -6.80 14.69 -4.73
CA THR A 93 -7.99 15.52 -5.00
C THR A 93 -9.13 14.71 -5.65
N PHE A 94 -8.79 13.74 -6.50
CA PHE A 94 -9.76 12.87 -7.14
C PHE A 94 -10.38 11.88 -6.13
N LEU A 95 -9.55 11.28 -5.27
CA LEU A 95 -9.99 10.39 -4.18
C LEU A 95 -10.89 11.12 -3.18
N GLU A 96 -10.53 12.35 -2.77
CA GLU A 96 -11.32 13.17 -1.83
C GLU A 96 -12.76 13.39 -2.30
N LYS A 97 -13.01 13.45 -3.61
CA LYS A 97 -14.34 13.65 -4.19
C LYS A 97 -15.18 12.37 -4.29
N ARG A 98 -14.54 11.19 -4.28
CA ARG A 98 -15.19 9.90 -4.57
C ARG A 98 -15.23 8.96 -3.37
N TYR A 99 -14.29 9.13 -2.45
CA TYR A 99 -14.24 8.35 -1.23
C TYR A 99 -15.41 8.70 -0.30
N ASN A 100 -16.02 7.68 0.28
CA ASN A 100 -16.89 7.78 1.45
C ASN A 100 -16.67 6.53 2.34
N ASN A 101 -17.24 6.51 3.56
CA ASN A 101 -16.98 5.40 4.49
C ASN A 101 -17.78 4.13 4.19
N ASP A 102 -18.80 4.22 3.34
CA ASP A 102 -19.73 3.12 3.01
C ASP A 102 -19.36 2.46 1.68
N LEU A 103 -18.11 2.67 1.24
CA LEU A 103 -17.62 2.28 -0.08
C LEU A 103 -17.24 0.79 -0.06
N GLU A 104 -17.95 0.00 -0.84
CA GLU A 104 -17.73 -1.43 -0.96
C GLU A 104 -16.40 -1.75 -1.67
N LEU A 105 -15.87 -2.96 -1.46
CA LEU A 105 -14.58 -3.36 -2.03
C LEU A 105 -14.52 -3.22 -3.56
N GLU A 106 -15.60 -3.63 -4.24
CA GLU A 106 -15.74 -3.52 -5.70
C GLU A 106 -15.66 -2.06 -6.18
N ASP A 107 -16.39 -1.17 -5.51
CA ASP A 107 -16.39 0.26 -5.81
C ASP A 107 -15.02 0.91 -5.49
N ALA A 108 -14.32 0.39 -4.48
CA ALA A 108 -12.99 0.86 -4.11
C ALA A 108 -11.96 0.51 -5.19
N ILE A 109 -12.04 -0.70 -5.75
CA ILE A 109 -11.20 -1.12 -6.88
C ILE A 109 -11.46 -0.22 -8.09
N HIS A 110 -12.74 -0.01 -8.43
CA HIS A 110 -13.12 0.90 -9.51
C HIS A 110 -12.58 2.32 -9.30
N THR A 111 -12.76 2.87 -8.11
CA THR A 111 -12.29 4.22 -7.76
C THR A 111 -10.77 4.32 -7.82
N ALA A 112 -10.04 3.29 -7.38
CA ALA A 112 -8.58 3.24 -7.43
C ALA A 112 -8.06 3.20 -8.87
N ILE A 113 -8.65 2.40 -9.75
CA ILE A 113 -8.26 2.33 -11.17
C ILE A 113 -8.58 3.65 -11.88
N LEU A 114 -9.75 4.24 -11.64
CA LEU A 114 -10.09 5.58 -12.16
C LEU A 114 -9.11 6.65 -11.70
N THR A 115 -8.69 6.61 -10.43
CA THR A 115 -7.70 7.54 -9.88
C THR A 115 -6.34 7.39 -10.58
N LEU A 116 -5.91 6.15 -10.85
CA LEU A 116 -4.70 5.90 -11.63
C LEU A 116 -4.83 6.47 -13.06
N LYS A 117 -6.00 6.32 -13.69
CA LYS A 117 -6.29 6.77 -15.07
C LYS A 117 -6.08 8.27 -15.27
N GLU A 118 -6.37 9.09 -14.25
CA GLU A 118 -6.12 10.55 -14.27
C GLU A 118 -4.64 10.92 -14.46
N SER A 119 -3.72 10.00 -14.21
CA SER A 119 -2.27 10.22 -14.31
C SER A 119 -1.55 9.26 -15.25
N PHE A 120 -2.31 8.38 -15.90
CA PHE A 120 -1.75 7.32 -16.76
C PHE A 120 -1.61 7.82 -18.19
N GLU A 121 -0.42 7.64 -18.76
CA GLU A 121 -0.14 7.98 -20.16
C GLU A 121 -0.36 6.74 -21.03
N GLY A 122 -1.28 6.83 -21.99
CA GLY A 122 -1.61 5.73 -22.90
C GLY A 122 -2.79 4.87 -22.42
N GLN A 123 -2.86 3.64 -22.93
CA GLN A 123 -3.95 2.72 -22.62
C GLN A 123 -3.60 1.83 -21.42
N MET A 124 -4.48 1.78 -20.42
CA MET A 124 -4.39 0.79 -19.34
C MET A 124 -4.77 -0.59 -19.83
N THR A 125 -3.99 -1.59 -19.44
CA THR A 125 -4.23 -3.01 -19.73
C THR A 125 -3.92 -3.83 -18.48
N GLU A 126 -4.42 -5.07 -18.45
CA GLU A 126 -4.16 -6.04 -17.39
C GLU A 126 -2.68 -6.38 -17.19
N GLU A 127 -1.81 -6.00 -18.13
CA GLU A 127 -0.38 -6.24 -18.10
C GLU A 127 0.42 -5.06 -17.52
N ASN A 128 -0.16 -3.85 -17.52
CA ASN A 128 0.56 -2.63 -17.15
C ASN A 128 0.09 -1.99 -15.82
N ILE A 129 -0.95 -2.55 -15.20
CA ILE A 129 -1.35 -2.24 -13.83
C ILE A 129 -1.37 -3.51 -12.99
N GLU A 130 -1.16 -3.37 -11.68
CA GLU A 130 -1.31 -4.43 -10.71
C GLU A 130 -2.29 -3.99 -9.63
N VAL A 131 -3.21 -4.87 -9.24
CA VAL A 131 -4.19 -4.61 -8.18
C VAL A 131 -4.04 -5.65 -7.08
N GLY A 132 -3.96 -5.20 -5.85
CA GLY A 132 -4.01 -6.04 -4.65
C GLY A 132 -5.16 -5.61 -3.76
N ILE A 133 -5.86 -6.59 -3.21
CA ILE A 133 -6.97 -6.38 -2.27
C ILE A 133 -6.58 -6.98 -0.91
N CYS A 134 -7.12 -6.41 0.16
CA CYS A 134 -7.02 -6.96 1.49
C CYS A 134 -8.40 -6.88 2.16
N ASN A 135 -8.92 -8.02 2.58
CA ASN A 135 -10.18 -8.14 3.33
C ASN A 135 -10.01 -9.19 4.44
N GLU A 136 -11.11 -9.65 5.04
CA GLU A 136 -11.10 -10.67 6.09
C GLU A 136 -10.39 -11.98 5.67
N ALA A 137 -10.41 -12.33 4.38
CA ALA A 137 -9.68 -13.49 3.85
C ALA A 137 -8.16 -13.26 3.70
N GLY A 138 -7.68 -12.06 4.05
CA GLY A 138 -6.30 -11.64 3.94
C GLY A 138 -5.99 -10.90 2.64
N PHE A 139 -4.70 -10.77 2.34
CA PHE A 139 -4.21 -10.09 1.15
C PHE A 139 -4.19 -11.03 -0.07
N LYS A 140 -4.72 -10.57 -1.20
CA LYS A 140 -4.66 -11.27 -2.50
C LYS A 140 -4.27 -10.27 -3.59
N ARG A 141 -3.34 -10.66 -4.47
CA ARG A 141 -3.13 -9.99 -5.75
C ARG A 141 -4.17 -10.51 -6.76
N LEU A 142 -4.87 -9.60 -7.43
CA LEU A 142 -5.80 -9.96 -8.49
C LEU A 142 -5.04 -10.53 -9.70
N THR A 143 -5.65 -11.51 -10.35
CA THR A 143 -5.17 -12.11 -11.59
C THR A 143 -5.35 -11.14 -12.76
N PRO A 144 -4.58 -11.29 -13.86
CA PRO A 144 -4.79 -10.45 -15.06
C PRO A 144 -6.22 -10.52 -15.61
N ALA A 145 -6.88 -11.68 -15.52
CA ALA A 145 -8.27 -11.83 -15.92
C ALA A 145 -9.22 -10.97 -15.06
N GLU A 146 -9.09 -11.03 -13.73
CA GLU A 146 -9.89 -10.19 -12.82
C GLU A 146 -9.65 -8.70 -13.08
N VAL A 147 -8.39 -8.28 -13.27
CA VAL A 147 -8.06 -6.88 -13.60
C VAL A 147 -8.68 -6.45 -14.92
N LYS A 148 -8.67 -7.32 -15.94
CA LYS A 148 -9.28 -7.07 -17.24
C LYS A 148 -10.79 -6.82 -17.13
N ASP A 149 -11.47 -7.60 -16.30
CA ASP A 149 -12.92 -7.45 -16.09
C ASP A 149 -13.25 -6.07 -15.47
N TYR A 150 -12.47 -5.61 -14.49
CA TYR A 150 -12.60 -4.25 -13.94
C TYR A 150 -12.32 -3.16 -14.98
N LEU A 151 -11.28 -3.34 -15.81
CA LEU A 151 -10.96 -2.39 -16.87
C LEU A 151 -12.07 -2.29 -17.92
N ALA A 152 -12.72 -3.41 -18.25
CA ALA A 152 -13.85 -3.43 -19.19
C ALA A 152 -15.08 -2.67 -18.64
N ALA A 153 -15.30 -2.71 -17.33
CA ALA A 153 -16.39 -1.97 -16.68
C ALA A 153 -16.10 -0.47 -16.48
N ILE A 154 -14.86 0.00 -16.73
CA ILE A 154 -14.46 1.41 -16.69
C ILE A 154 -14.46 2.06 -18.09
N ALA A 155 -14.54 1.24 -19.14
CA ALA A 155 -14.47 1.66 -20.55
C ALA A 155 -15.74 2.37 -21.02
#